data_AF-A0A374AGB1-F1
#
_entry.id   AF-A0A374AGB1-F1
#
_cell.length_a   1.000
_cell.length_b   1.000
_cell.length_c   1.000
_cell.angle_alpha   90.00
_cell.angle_beta   90.00
_cell.angle_gamma   90.00
#
_symmetry.space_group_name_H-M   'P 1'
#
loop_
_entity.id
_entity.type
_entity.pdbx_description
1 polymer ?
#
loop_
_entity_poly.entity_id
_entity_poly.type
_entity_poly.pdbx_seq_one_letter_code
_entity_poly.pdbx_strand_id
1 'polypeptide(L)'
;MSQRDDIRIWKINGQEFEFDLADADVLESMLKTFEIMDEEQKKLQKAGATVAFVRDYCNTYYRMFDNLFGPGTGDKIFGGKHNIRVCEETADDFIAFANRQVEKVNQRRNAKNQKYYPGKNQKNKSKYYGNRR
;
A
#
# COMPACT_ATOMS: atom_id res chain seq x y z
N MET A 1 26.41 2.90 14.43
CA MET A 1 26.04 3.45 13.11
C MET A 1 24.57 3.11 12.90
N SER A 2 23.68 4.10 13.01
CA SER A 2 22.24 3.85 12.84
C SER A 2 21.99 3.45 11.38
N GLN A 3 21.63 2.19 11.15
CA GLN A 3 21.12 1.78 9.83
C GLN A 3 19.93 2.70 9.56
N ARG A 4 20.06 3.56 8.55
CA ARG A 4 18.91 4.33 8.08
C ARG A 4 17.99 3.30 7.46
N ASP A 5 16.90 2.97 8.15
CA ASP A 5 15.82 2.19 7.54
C ASP A 5 15.39 2.91 6.26
N ASP A 6 15.79 2.34 5.12
CA ASP A 6 15.36 2.85 3.83
C ASP A 6 13.86 2.61 3.74
N ILE A 7 13.10 3.69 3.70
CA ILE A 7 11.65 3.61 3.67
C ILE A 7 11.14 2.98 2.39
N ARG A 8 12.01 2.75 1.40
CA ARG A 8 11.70 2.14 0.12
C ARG A 8 11.88 0.63 0.10
N ILE A 9 12.38 0.02 1.17
CA ILE A 9 12.57 -1.42 1.24
C ILE A 9 11.56 -2.03 2.21
N TRP A 10 10.62 -2.80 1.67
CA TRP A 10 9.73 -3.64 2.47
C TRP A 10 10.41 -4.98 2.72
N LYS A 11 10.40 -5.44 3.98
CA LYS A 11 11.06 -6.68 4.39
C LYS A 11 10.03 -7.65 4.95
N ILE A 12 9.98 -8.85 4.40
CA ILE A 12 9.04 -9.90 4.83
C ILE A 12 9.68 -11.27 4.62
N ASN A 13 9.56 -12.18 5.59
CA ASN A 13 10.05 -13.56 5.49
C ASN A 13 11.53 -13.68 5.01
N GLY A 14 12.41 -12.76 5.44
CA GLY A 14 13.81 -12.73 5.03
C GLY A 14 14.07 -12.22 3.60
N GLN A 15 13.05 -11.72 2.93
CA GLN A 15 13.11 -11.13 1.59
C GLN A 15 13.02 -9.61 1.68
N GLU A 16 13.53 -8.93 0.67
CA GLU A 16 13.52 -7.48 0.55
C GLU A 16 12.94 -7.09 -0.81
N PHE A 17 11.96 -6.18 -0.80
CA PHE A 17 11.28 -5.68 -1.99
C PHE A 17 11.40 -4.16 -2.05
N GLU A 18 11.86 -3.64 -3.19
CA GLU A 18 11.89 -2.20 -3.43
C GLU A 18 10.50 -1.70 -3.83
N PHE A 19 10.06 -0.62 -3.18
CA PHE A 19 8.77 0.02 -3.42
C PHE A 19 8.84 1.50 -3.00
N ASP A 20 8.49 2.42 -3.89
CA ASP A 20 8.51 3.86 -3.59
C ASP A 20 7.23 4.55 -4.10
N LEU A 21 6.32 4.88 -3.20
CA LEU A 21 5.09 5.62 -3.54
C LEU A 21 5.33 7.07 -3.98
N ALA A 22 6.55 7.59 -3.87
CA ALA A 22 6.90 8.85 -4.50
C ALA A 22 7.15 8.73 -6.02
N ASP A 23 7.29 7.51 -6.54
CA ASP A 23 7.34 7.20 -7.96
C ASP A 23 5.91 7.08 -8.52
N ALA A 24 5.65 7.79 -9.63
CA ALA A 24 4.32 7.84 -10.23
C ALA A 24 3.89 6.49 -10.80
N ASP A 25 4.82 5.74 -11.41
CA ASP A 25 4.53 4.47 -12.06
C ASP A 25 4.23 3.39 -10.99
N VAL A 26 4.93 3.44 -9.85
CA VAL A 26 4.68 2.57 -8.70
C VAL A 26 3.33 2.88 -8.06
N LEU A 27 3.00 4.17 -7.88
CA LEU A 27 1.70 4.58 -7.34
C LEU A 27 0.55 4.16 -8.26
N GLU A 28 0.68 4.37 -9.57
CA GLU A 28 -0.31 3.94 -10.56
C GLU A 28 -0.51 2.43 -10.52
N SER A 29 0.60 1.66 -10.51
CA SER A 29 0.57 0.20 -10.39
C SER A 29 -0.16 -0.26 -9.12
N MET A 30 0.08 0.40 -7.97
CA MET A 30 -0.59 0.07 -6.71
C MET A 30 -2.09 0.34 -6.76
N LEU A 31 -2.49 1.50 -7.28
CA LEU A 31 -3.90 1.87 -7.40
C LEU A 31 -4.66 0.90 -8.31
N LYS A 32 -4.10 0.57 -9.47
CA LYS A 32 -4.66 -0.41 -10.40
C LYS A 32 -4.76 -1.80 -9.78
N THR A 33 -3.74 -2.21 -9.03
CA THR A 33 -3.74 -3.51 -8.35
C THR A 33 -4.86 -3.60 -7.32
N PHE A 34 -5.08 -2.56 -6.53
CA PHE A 34 -6.17 -2.55 -5.55
C PHE A 34 -7.55 -2.48 -6.20
N GLU A 35 -7.70 -1.80 -7.34
CA GLU A 35 -8.95 -1.82 -8.12
C GLU A 35 -9.29 -3.25 -8.59
N ILE A 36 -8.31 -3.95 -9.18
CA ILE A 36 -8.47 -5.35 -9.62
C ILE A 36 -8.83 -6.24 -8.43
N MET A 37 -8.13 -6.08 -7.30
CA MET A 37 -8.36 -6.88 -6.09
C MET A 37 -9.77 -6.64 -5.52
N ASP A 38 -10.25 -5.40 -5.48
CA ASP A 38 -11.60 -5.07 -5.03
C ASP A 38 -12.68 -5.71 -5.92
N GLU A 39 -12.49 -5.69 -7.25
CA GLU A 39 -13.39 -6.37 -8.18
C GLU A 39 -13.41 -7.90 -7.99
N GLU A 40 -12.24 -8.52 -7.80
CA GLU A 40 -12.12 -9.95 -7.52
C GLU A 40 -12.82 -10.31 -6.21
N GLN A 41 -12.59 -9.52 -5.15
CA GLN A 41 -13.18 -9.74 -3.85
C GLN A 41 -14.71 -9.63 -3.87
N LYS A 42 -15.26 -8.65 -4.58
CA LYS A 42 -16.71 -8.50 -4.80
C LYS A 42 -17.33 -9.70 -5.51
N LYS A 43 -16.58 -10.37 -6.40
CA LYS A 43 -17.03 -11.60 -7.07
C LYS A 43 -17.03 -12.78 -6.09
N LEU A 44 -16.02 -12.89 -5.23
CA LEU A 44 -15.90 -13.96 -4.23
C LEU A 44 -16.96 -13.90 -3.13
N GLN A 45 -17.34 -12.70 -2.67
CA GLN A 45 -18.37 -12.54 -1.62
C GLN A 45 -19.73 -13.14 -1.99
N LYS A 46 -20.01 -13.33 -3.29
CA LYS A 46 -21.26 -13.93 -3.77
C LYS A 46 -21.30 -15.45 -3.66
N ALA A 47 -20.16 -16.12 -3.38
CA ALA A 47 -20.02 -17.57 -3.45
C ALA A 47 -20.19 -18.31 -2.10
N GLY A 48 -20.23 -17.60 -0.98
CA GLY A 48 -20.33 -18.19 0.37
C GLY A 48 -19.04 -18.83 0.89
N ALA A 49 -18.95 -19.09 2.20
CA ALA A 49 -17.74 -19.59 2.84
C ALA A 49 -17.52 -21.09 2.58
N THR A 50 -16.51 -21.41 1.76
CA THR A 50 -16.11 -22.78 1.39
C THR A 50 -14.58 -22.91 1.34
N VAL A 51 -14.06 -24.14 1.23
CA VAL A 51 -12.61 -24.37 1.02
C VAL A 51 -12.14 -23.74 -0.30
N ALA A 52 -12.98 -23.76 -1.34
CA ALA A 52 -12.69 -23.08 -2.60
C ALA A 52 -12.59 -21.56 -2.38
N PHE A 53 -13.54 -20.97 -1.64
CA PHE A 53 -13.49 -19.55 -1.27
C PHE A 53 -12.19 -19.19 -0.54
N VAL A 54 -11.73 -19.99 0.43
CA VAL A 54 -10.48 -19.73 1.14
C VAL A 54 -9.28 -19.68 0.17
N ARG A 55 -9.20 -20.63 -0.77
CA ARG A 55 -8.14 -20.66 -1.77
C ARG A 55 -8.22 -19.47 -2.71
N ASP A 56 -9.40 -19.20 -3.25
CA ASP A 56 -9.61 -18.10 -4.19
C ASP A 56 -9.36 -16.75 -3.53
N TYR A 57 -9.74 -16.59 -2.27
CA TYR A 57 -9.49 -15.39 -1.49
C TYR A 57 -7.99 -15.19 -1.26
N CYS A 58 -7.26 -16.22 -0.83
CA CYS A 58 -5.81 -16.10 -0.69
C CYS A 58 -5.14 -15.81 -2.05
N ASN A 59 -5.65 -16.38 -3.16
CA ASN A 59 -5.10 -16.13 -4.49
C ASN A 59 -5.23 -14.67 -4.95
N THR A 60 -6.18 -13.88 -4.43
CA THR A 60 -6.24 -12.43 -4.73
C THR A 60 -5.00 -11.72 -4.18
N TYR A 61 -4.55 -12.08 -2.97
CA TYR A 61 -3.32 -11.54 -2.37
C TYR A 61 -2.06 -12.01 -3.10
N TYR A 62 -2.02 -13.26 -3.58
CA TYR A 62 -0.90 -13.72 -4.42
C TYR A 62 -0.78 -12.86 -5.68
N ARG A 63 -1.91 -12.64 -6.38
CA ARG A 63 -1.95 -11.78 -7.56
C ARG A 63 -1.63 -10.33 -7.24
N MET A 64 -2.06 -9.82 -6.08
CA MET A 64 -1.71 -8.49 -5.61
C MET A 64 -0.19 -8.32 -5.56
N PHE A 65 0.52 -9.22 -4.89
CA PHE A 65 1.98 -9.14 -4.79
C PHE A 65 2.69 -9.41 -6.12
N ASP A 66 2.16 -10.30 -6.96
CA ASP A 66 2.67 -10.52 -8.32
C ASP A 66 2.54 -9.27 -9.20
N ASN A 67 1.44 -8.52 -9.08
CA ASN A 67 1.23 -7.28 -9.84
C ASN A 67 2.14 -6.15 -9.36
N LEU A 68 2.41 -6.07 -8.05
CA LEU A 68 3.25 -5.01 -7.46
C LEU A 68 4.74 -5.24 -7.69
N PHE A 69 5.21 -6.49 -7.60
CA PHE A 69 6.63 -6.82 -7.54
C PHE A 69 7.11 -7.75 -8.67
N GLY A 70 6.19 -8.16 -9.54
CA GLY A 70 6.44 -9.05 -10.66
C GLY A 70 6.04 -10.50 -10.38
N PRO A 71 5.86 -11.31 -11.44
CA PRO A 71 5.30 -12.65 -11.36
C PRO A 71 6.04 -13.59 -10.40
N GLY A 72 5.27 -14.37 -9.63
CA GLY A 72 5.79 -15.35 -8.67
C GLY A 72 6.21 -14.76 -7.31
N THR A 73 5.99 -13.47 -7.08
CA THR A 73 6.25 -12.83 -5.78
C THR A 73 5.28 -13.31 -4.71
N GLY A 74 3.99 -13.49 -5.04
CA GLY A 74 3.01 -14.07 -4.13
C GLY A 74 3.44 -15.45 -3.62
N ASP A 75 3.91 -16.32 -4.53
CA ASP A 75 4.42 -17.64 -4.15
C ASP A 75 5.66 -17.55 -3.27
N LYS A 76 6.60 -16.66 -3.57
CA LYS A 76 7.78 -16.42 -2.73
C LYS A 76 7.41 -15.95 -1.32
N ILE A 77 6.39 -15.11 -1.18
CA ILE A 77 5.96 -14.55 0.12
C ILE A 77 5.22 -15.61 0.93
N PHE A 78 4.28 -16.32 0.32
CA PHE A 78 3.34 -17.19 1.03
C PHE A 78 3.73 -18.68 1.04
N GLY A 79 4.63 -19.11 0.14
CA GLY A 79 5.13 -20.48 0.05
C GLY A 79 4.03 -21.51 -0.18
N GLY A 80 3.10 -21.22 -1.10
CA GLY A 80 1.97 -22.10 -1.44
C GLY A 80 0.90 -22.26 -0.34
N LYS A 81 0.96 -21.49 0.75
CA LYS A 81 -0.06 -21.52 1.81
C LYS A 81 -1.29 -20.68 1.43
N HIS A 82 -2.47 -21.27 1.51
CA HIS A 82 -3.76 -20.57 1.42
C HIS A 82 -4.38 -20.44 2.81
N ASN A 83 -3.75 -19.61 3.65
CA ASN A 83 -4.23 -19.29 4.99
C ASN A 83 -4.66 -17.83 5.02
N ILE A 84 -5.96 -17.59 5.23
CA ILE A 84 -6.56 -16.25 5.23
C ILE A 84 -5.83 -15.31 6.19
N ARG A 85 -5.63 -15.75 7.44
CA ARG A 85 -4.97 -14.95 8.46
C ARG A 85 -3.56 -14.51 8.03
N VAL A 86 -2.79 -15.43 7.43
CA VAL A 86 -1.44 -15.11 6.95
C VAL A 86 -1.50 -14.12 5.78
N CYS A 87 -2.47 -14.25 4.87
CA CYS A 87 -2.63 -13.33 3.75
C CYS A 87 -2.98 -11.92 4.22
N GLU A 88 -3.95 -11.79 5.13
CA GLU A 88 -4.37 -10.52 5.72
C GLU A 88 -3.24 -9.87 6.53
N GLU A 89 -2.59 -10.62 7.44
CA GLU A 89 -1.47 -10.11 8.24
C GLU A 89 -0.30 -9.61 7.36
N THR A 90 -0.03 -10.30 6.25
CA THR A 90 1.02 -9.89 5.31
C THR A 90 0.63 -8.63 4.53
N ALA A 91 -0.64 -8.52 4.12
CA ALA A 91 -1.15 -7.33 3.45
C ALA A 91 -1.18 -6.11 4.39
N ASP A 92 -1.58 -6.31 5.65
CA ASP A 92 -1.59 -5.25 6.68
C ASP A 92 -0.17 -4.72 6.94
N ASP A 93 0.83 -5.61 7.02
CA ASP A 93 2.23 -5.20 7.17
C ASP A 93 2.71 -4.38 5.96
N PHE A 94 2.37 -4.81 4.75
CA PHE A 94 2.69 -4.07 3.52
C PHE A 94 2.01 -2.69 3.48
N ILE A 95 0.72 -2.61 3.82
CA ILE A 95 -0.03 -1.35 3.88
C ILE A 95 0.55 -0.42 4.95
N ALA A 96 0.94 -0.94 6.11
CA ALA A 96 1.61 -0.15 7.14
C ALA A 96 2.96 0.40 6.64
N PHE A 97 3.72 -0.40 5.88
CA PHE A 97 4.93 0.06 5.21
C PHE A 97 4.64 1.19 4.21
N ALA A 98 3.66 1.02 3.33
CA ALA A 98 3.25 2.03 2.35
C ALA A 98 2.82 3.35 3.01
N ASN A 99 2.04 3.28 4.09
CA ASN A 99 1.60 4.46 4.86
C ASN A 99 2.79 5.24 5.46
N ARG A 100 3.80 4.53 6.00
CA ARG A 100 5.03 5.18 6.49
C ARG A 100 5.78 5.93 5.39
N GLN A 101 5.73 5.46 4.13
CA GLN A 101 6.32 6.21 3.02
C GLN A 101 5.59 7.53 2.78
N VAL A 102 4.26 7.50 2.69
CA VAL A 102 3.43 8.68 2.45
C VAL A 102 3.68 9.75 3.52
N GLU A 103 3.74 9.34 4.80
CA GLU A 103 4.05 10.25 5.90
C GLU A 103 5.42 10.90 5.75
N LYS A 104 6.48 10.11 5.50
CA LYS A 104 7.84 10.65 5.38
C LYS A 104 8.04 11.51 4.14
N VAL A 105 7.40 11.16 3.01
CA VAL A 105 7.42 11.99 1.79
C VAL A 105 6.75 13.34 2.07
N ASN A 106 5.59 13.35 2.73
CA ASN A 106 4.90 14.57 3.11
C ASN A 106 5.72 15.42 4.09
N GLN A 107 6.32 14.82 5.11
CA GLN A 107 7.22 15.51 6.04
C GLN A 107 8.41 16.14 5.31
N ARG A 108 9.07 15.40 4.41
CA ARG A 108 10.20 15.91 3.62
C ARG A 108 9.79 17.07 2.72
N ARG A 109 8.62 16.98 2.06
CA ARG A 109 8.06 18.05 1.23
C ARG A 109 7.76 19.28 2.07
N ASN A 110 7.13 19.11 3.23
CA ASN A 110 6.81 20.21 4.13
C ASN A 110 8.06 20.90 4.67
N ALA A 111 9.09 20.14 5.08
CA ALA A 111 10.36 20.68 5.54
C ALA A 111 11.10 21.45 4.42
N LYS A 112 11.11 20.93 3.18
CA LYS A 112 11.64 21.66 2.02
C LYS A 112 10.87 22.97 1.79
N ASN A 113 9.55 22.93 1.85
CA ASN A 113 8.70 24.11 1.69
C ASN A 113 8.98 25.17 2.77
N GLN A 114 9.12 24.76 4.03
CA GLN A 114 9.46 25.68 5.12
C GLN A 114 10.85 26.29 4.96
N LYS A 115 11.83 25.50 4.50
CA LYS A 115 13.22 25.95 4.34
C LYS A 115 13.42 26.89 3.15
N TYR A 116 12.79 26.60 2.01
CA TYR A 116 13.07 27.30 0.75
C TYR A 116 11.93 28.23 0.29
N TYR A 117 10.72 28.08 0.84
CA TYR A 117 9.56 28.93 0.53
C TYR A 117 8.83 29.42 1.80
N PRO A 118 9.55 30.03 2.77
CA PRO A 118 8.91 30.58 3.96
C PRO A 118 7.87 31.63 3.58
N GLY A 119 6.65 31.53 4.13
CA GLY A 119 5.57 32.51 3.92
C GLY A 119 4.45 32.12 2.94
N LYS A 120 4.58 31.03 2.16
CA LYS A 120 3.46 30.54 1.32
C LYS A 120 2.37 29.78 2.09
N ASN A 121 2.67 29.30 3.31
CA ASN A 121 1.71 28.57 4.18
C ASN A 121 0.79 29.49 5.00
N GLN A 122 0.82 30.81 4.76
CA GLN A 122 0.02 31.78 5.50
C GLN A 122 -1.16 32.32 4.69
N LYS A 123 -1.91 31.47 3.96
CA LYS A 123 -3.23 31.85 3.41
C LYS A 123 -4.24 30.70 3.48
N ASN A 124 -5.39 31.03 4.09
CA ASN A 124 -6.72 30.39 4.04
C ASN A 124 -7.07 29.32 5.10
N LYS A 125 -7.18 29.76 6.36
CA LYS A 125 -8.11 29.16 7.34
C LYS A 125 -9.45 29.94 7.48
N SER A 126 -9.86 30.77 6.50
CA SER A 126 -11.05 31.64 6.67
C SER A 126 -12.04 31.74 5.48
N LYS A 127 -12.20 30.71 4.63
CA LYS A 127 -13.17 30.81 3.51
C LYS A 127 -14.20 29.68 3.32
N TYR A 128 -14.36 28.75 4.26
CA TYR A 128 -15.39 27.69 4.12
C TYR A 128 -16.33 27.50 5.32
N TYR A 129 -16.56 28.55 6.11
CA TYR A 129 -17.74 28.64 6.98
C TYR A 129 -18.29 30.07 6.94
N GLY A 130 -19.07 30.35 5.89
CA GLY A 130 -19.76 31.62 5.72
C GLY A 130 -20.96 31.45 4.79
N ASN A 131 -22.15 31.56 5.37
CA ASN A 131 -23.48 31.66 4.75
C ASN A 131 -24.12 30.38 4.17
N ARG A 132 -24.90 29.70 5.02
CA ARG A 132 -26.29 29.36 4.67
C ARG A 132 -27.20 30.15 5.62
N ARG A 133 -27.82 31.20 5.09
CA ARG A 133 -29.13 31.66 5.55
C ARG A 133 -30.17 30.86 4.80
#